data_AF-A0A651H2A9-F1
#
_entry.id   AF-A0A651H2A9-F1
#
_cell.length_a   1.000
_cell.length_b   1.000
_cell.length_c   1.000
_cell.angle_alpha   90.00
_cell.angle_beta   90.00
_cell.angle_gamma   90.00
#
_symmetry.space_group_name_H-M   'P 1'
#
loop_
_entity.id
_entity.type
_entity.pdbx_description
1 polymer ?
#
loop_
_entity_poly.entity_id
_entity_poly.type
_entity_poly.pdbx_seq_one_letter_code
_entity_poly.pdbx_strand_id
1 'polypeptide(L)' 'MSGGDELAGLAEAFRRMGAEPGPAEVMARQLLKRADQLAAERSISREAALRWLLEAVAEGRRGEPPPPPPNRP' A
#
# COMPACT_ATOMS: atom_id res chain seq x y z
N MET A 1 12.77 -5.99 9.36
CA MET A 1 12.41 -6.42 8.00
C MET A 1 13.23 -5.57 7.05
N SER A 2 14.06 -6.19 6.20
CA SER A 2 14.78 -5.42 5.17
C SER A 2 13.77 -4.95 4.12
N GLY A 3 14.00 -3.82 3.45
CA GLY A 3 13.06 -3.29 2.45
C GLY A 3 12.73 -4.26 1.29
N GLY A 4 13.62 -5.24 1.04
CA GLY A 4 13.35 -6.34 0.10
C GLY A 4 12.29 -7.34 0.58
N ASP A 5 12.20 -7.61 1.89
CA ASP A 5 11.23 -8.55 2.45
C ASP A 5 9.82 -7.96 2.43
N GLU A 6 9.70 -6.65 2.67
CA GLU A 6 8.42 -5.92 2.62
C GLU A 6 7.87 -5.86 1.19
N LEU A 7 8.74 -5.61 0.19
CA LEU A 7 8.36 -5.64 -1.22
C LEU A 7 7.85 -7.02 -1.63
N ALA A 8 8.58 -8.08 -1.28
CA ALA A 8 8.20 -9.46 -1.60
C ALA A 8 6.87 -9.84 -0.94
N GLY A 9 6.67 -9.46 0.33
CA GLY A 9 5.41 -9.70 1.05
C GLY A 9 4.22 -9.00 0.39
N LEU A 10 4.40 -7.76 -0.05
CA LEU A 10 3.35 -7.00 -0.75
C LEU A 10 3.06 -7.56 -2.15
N ALA A 11 4.08 -7.95 -2.89
CA ALA A 11 3.90 -8.59 -4.19
C ALA A 11 3.10 -9.89 -4.05
N GLU A 12 3.41 -10.71 -3.05
CA GLU A 12 2.64 -11.91 -2.75
C GLU A 12 1.20 -11.60 -2.32
N ALA A 13 0.98 -10.52 -1.57
CA ALA A 13 -0.38 -10.07 -1.24
C ALA A 13 -1.19 -9.71 -2.51
N PHE A 14 -0.60 -8.97 -3.46
CA PHE A 14 -1.24 -8.67 -4.74
C PHE A 14 -1.50 -9.90 -5.60
N ARG A 15 -0.59 -10.87 -5.60
CA ARG A 15 -0.82 -12.16 -6.25
C ARG A 15 -2.03 -12.89 -5.68
N ARG A 16 -2.18 -12.94 -4.36
CA ARG A 16 -3.36 -13.53 -3.70
C ARG A 16 -4.65 -12.78 -4.00
N MET A 17 -4.56 -11.52 -4.42
CA MET A 17 -5.69 -10.74 -4.90
C MET A 17 -6.03 -11.00 -6.38
N GLY A 18 -5.20 -11.75 -7.10
CA GLY A 18 -5.41 -12.13 -8.50
C GLY A 18 -4.50 -11.41 -9.50
N ALA A 19 -3.49 -10.66 -9.04
CA ALA A 19 -2.52 -10.03 -9.94
C ALA A 19 -1.49 -11.06 -10.44
N GLU A 20 -1.14 -10.97 -11.72
CA GLU A 20 -0.03 -11.71 -12.30
C GLU A 20 1.31 -11.31 -11.64
N PRO A 21 2.35 -12.18 -11.62
CA PRO A 21 3.58 -11.93 -10.86
C PRO A 21 4.29 -10.60 -11.19
N GLY A 22 4.41 -10.26 -12.47
CA GLY A 22 5.03 -8.99 -12.90
C GLY A 22 4.23 -7.76 -12.43
N PRO A 23 2.93 -7.66 -12.75
CA PRO A 23 2.06 -6.60 -12.24
C PRO A 23 2.03 -6.51 -10.70
N ALA A 24 2.05 -7.64 -9.99
CA ALA A 24 2.05 -7.68 -8.53
C ALA A 24 3.28 -6.99 -7.93
N GLU A 25 4.47 -7.24 -8.49
CA GLU A 25 5.70 -6.56 -8.07
C GLU A 25 5.67 -5.06 -8.38
N VAL A 26 5.14 -4.68 -9.54
CA VAL A 26 4.96 -3.26 -9.90
C VAL A 26 4.01 -2.57 -8.91
N MET A 27 2.87 -3.18 -8.59
CA MET A 27 1.92 -2.65 -7.62
C MET A 27 2.56 -2.49 -6.23
N ALA A 28 3.33 -3.47 -5.78
CA ALA A 28 4.07 -3.41 -4.53
C ALA A 28 5.05 -2.23 -4.47
N ARG A 29 5.84 -2.01 -5.53
CA ARG A 29 6.74 -0.85 -5.63
C ARG A 29 5.98 0.47 -5.59
N GLN A 30 4.88 0.58 -6.32
CA GLN A 30 4.08 1.80 -6.36
C GLN A 30 3.42 2.10 -5.02
N LEU A 31 2.91 1.07 -4.33
CA LEU A 31 2.30 1.22 -3.02
C LEU A 31 3.32 1.75 -1.99
N LEU A 32 4.52 1.19 -1.97
CA LEU A 32 5.59 1.62 -1.07
C LEU A 32 6.02 3.06 -1.36
N LYS A 33 6.24 3.40 -2.63
CA LYS A 33 6.54 4.78 -3.04
C LYS A 33 5.43 5.74 -2.62
N ARG A 34 4.17 5.34 -2.75
CA ARG A 34 3.03 6.17 -2.35
C ARG A 34 2.95 6.32 -0.82
N ALA A 35 3.32 5.29 -0.05
CA ALA A 35 3.41 5.37 1.39
C ALA A 35 4.45 6.42 1.83
N ASP A 36 5.62 6.43 1.19
CA ASP A 36 6.68 7.41 1.46
C ASP A 36 6.21 8.84 1.13
N GLN A 37 5.57 9.04 -0.03
CA GLN A 37 5.00 10.34 -0.41
C GLN A 37 3.93 10.81 0.57
N LEU A 38 2.97 9.95 0.90
CA LEU A 38 1.85 10.30 1.76
C LEU A 38 2.34 10.62 3.19
N ALA A 39 3.33 9.87 3.69
CA ALA A 39 3.98 10.15 4.96
C ALA A 39 4.58 11.56 5.01
N ALA A 40 5.29 11.96 3.95
CA ALA A 40 5.87 13.29 3.83
C ALA A 40 4.78 14.38 3.68
N GLU A 41 3.82 14.20 2.78
CA GLU A 41 2.74 15.15 2.50
C GLU A 41 1.85 15.42 3.73
N ARG A 42 1.62 14.39 4.56
CA ARG A 42 0.67 14.44 5.70
C ARG A 42 1.35 14.50 7.06
N SER A 43 2.68 14.49 7.12
CA SER A 43 3.44 14.46 8.38
C SER A 43 3.03 13.29 9.30
N ILE A 44 2.83 12.11 8.71
CA ILE A 44 2.50 10.86 9.43
C ILE A 44 3.63 9.84 9.28
N SER A 45 3.61 8.77 10.07
CA SER A 45 4.60 7.70 9.89
C SER A 45 4.37 6.95 8.56
N ARG A 46 5.46 6.45 7.97
CA ARG A 46 5.40 5.58 6.78
C ARG A 46 4.52 4.35 7.03
N GLU A 47 4.56 3.80 8.24
CA GLU A 47 3.72 2.67 8.63
C GLU A 47 2.23 3.03 8.59
N ALA A 48 1.84 4.19 9.14
CA ALA A 48 0.46 4.66 9.11
C ALA A 48 -0.02 4.92 7.66
N ALA A 49 0.83 5.51 6.83
CA ALA A 49 0.55 5.72 5.41
C ALA A 49 0.36 4.39 4.66
N LEU A 50 1.24 3.42 4.88
CA LEU A 50 1.16 2.11 4.24
C LEU A 50 -0.08 1.32 4.69
N ARG A 51 -0.42 1.37 5.99
CA ARG A 51 -1.63 0.75 6.54
C ARG A 51 -2.88 1.30 5.87
N TRP A 52 -3.00 2.62 5.77
CA TRP A 52 -4.14 3.26 5.10
C TRP A 52 -4.22 2.89 3.61
N LEU A 53 -3.09 2.85 2.91
CA LEU A 53 -3.06 2.44 1.50
C LEU A 53 -3.49 0.98 1.31
N LEU A 54 -3.11 0.08 2.22
CA LEU A 54 -3.54 -1.32 2.20
C LEU A 54 -5.04 -1.46 2.45
N GLU A 55 -5.59 -0.69 3.39
CA GLU A 55 -7.03 -0.63 3.64
C GLU A 55 -7.77 -0.12 2.39
N ALA A 56 -7.27 0.95 1.76
CA ALA A 56 -7.85 1.48 0.52
C ALA A 56 -7.86 0.46 -0.63
N VAL A 57 -6.79 -0.35 -0.76
CA VAL A 57 -6.75 -1.46 -1.72
C VAL A 57 -7.79 -2.54 -1.38
N ALA A 58 -7.93 -2.88 -0.10
CA ALA A 58 -8.88 -3.89 0.35
C ALA A 58 -10.34 -3.46 0.09
N GLU A 59 -10.68 -2.21 0.37
CA GLU A 59 -12.01 -1.64 0.10
C GLU A 59 -12.26 -1.51 -1.41
N GLY A 60 -11.28 -1.03 -2.19
CA GLY A 60 -11.39 -0.98 -3.64
C GLY A 60 -11.67 -2.35 -4.28
N ARG A 61 -11.09 -3.43 -3.72
CA ARG A 61 -11.39 -4.81 -4.16
C ARG A 61 -12.83 -5.24 -3.84
N ARG A 62 -13.42 -4.71 -2.77
CA ARG A 62 -14.82 -4.97 -2.37
C ARG A 62 -15.84 -4.13 -3.15
N GLY A 63 -15.37 -3.16 -3.94
CA GLY A 63 -16.23 -2.19 -4.60
C GLY A 63 -16.66 -1.05 -3.67
N GLU A 64 -16.01 -0.91 -2.52
CA GLU A 64 -16.29 0.12 -1.51
C GLU A 64 -15.36 1.32 -1.71
N PRO A 65 -15.80 2.53 -1.32
CA PRO A 65 -14.96 3.72 -1.35
C PRO A 65 -13.79 3.58 -0.36
N PRO A 66 -12.61 4.17 -0.65
CA PRO A 66 -11.49 4.14 0.27
C PRO A 66 -11.81 4.92 1.55
N PRO A 67 -11.18 4.55 2.69
CA PRO A 67 -11.30 5.32 3.92
C PRO A 67 -10.82 6.77 3.72
N PRO A 68 -11.31 7.73 4.51
CA PRO A 68 -10.82 9.10 4.45
C PRO A 68 -9.30 9.13 4.67
N PRO A 69 -8.56 10.00 3.96
CA PRO A 69 -7.12 10.07 4.10
C PRO A 69 -6.73 10.40 5.54
N PRO A 70 -5.60 9.87 6.04
CA PRO A 70 -5.14 10.13 7.40
C PRO A 70 -4.96 11.64 7.60
N ASN A 71 -5.52 12.14 8.70
CA ASN A 71 -5.37 13.54 9.08
C ASN A 71 -3.91 13.85 9.45
N ARG A 72 -3.52 15.09 9.20
CA ARG A 72 -2.31 15.64 9.83
C ARG A 72 -2.60 15.76 11.33
N PRO A 73 -1.68 15.35 12.22
CA PRO A 73 -1.83 15.60 13.66
C PRO A 73 -1.95 17.09 13.97
#